data_AF-A0A2V6RGH4-F1
#
_entry.id   AF-A0A2V6RGH4-F1
#
_cell.length_a   1.000
_cell.length_b   1.000
_cell.length_c   1.000
_cell.angle_alpha   90.00
_cell.angle_beta   90.00
_cell.angle_gamma   90.00
#
_symmetry.space_group_name_H-M   'P 1'
#
loop_
_entity.id
_entity.type
_entity.pdbx_description
1 polymer ?
#
loop_
_entity_poly.entity_id
_entity_poly.type
_entity_poly.pdbx_seq_one_letter_code
_entity_poly.pdbx_strand_id
1 'polypeptide(L)' 'MEQEPLIERLMAENEEFRRLRTDHGAYDQELEALKRASPLSADQQWRMSELKKLKLMAKDRMEAILKHGRPGVTA' A
#
# COMPACT_ATOMS: atom_id res chain seq x y z
N MET A 1 -7.98 -18.04 0.96
CA MET A 1 -9.26 -17.51 0.45
C MET A 1 -10.06 -16.72 1.52
N GLU A 2 -9.66 -16.68 2.80
CA GLU A 2 -10.45 -15.97 3.84
C GLU A 2 -10.15 -14.47 4.00
N GLN A 3 -9.20 -13.90 3.26
CA GLN A 3 -8.87 -12.46 3.38
C GLN A 3 -9.65 -11.56 2.42
N GLU A 4 -10.11 -12.09 1.27
CA GLU A 4 -10.97 -11.36 0.33
C GLU A 4 -12.22 -10.74 0.98
N PRO A 5 -13.03 -11.45 1.79
CA PRO A 5 -14.25 -10.86 2.36
C PRO A 5 -13.94 -9.74 3.37
N LEU A 6 -12.80 -9.81 4.07
CA LEU A 6 -12.38 -8.76 5.00
C LEU A 6 -11.90 -7.51 4.27
N ILE A 7 -11.14 -7.70 3.19
CA ILE A 7 -10.67 -6.60 2.33
C ILE A 7 -11.87 -5.89 1.68
N GLU A 8 -12.84 -6.63 1.15
CA GLU A 8 -14.03 -6.04 0.54
C GLU A 8 -14.87 -5.25 1.55
N ARG A 9 -15.07 -5.80 2.76
CA ARG A 9 -15.73 -5.07 3.85
C ARG A 9 -14.97 -3.82 4.26
N LEU A 10 -13.66 -3.91 4.47
CA LEU A 10 -12.84 -2.73 4.81
C LEU A 10 -12.83 -1.69 3.68
N MET A 11 -12.89 -2.12 2.42
CA MET A 11 -13.03 -1.17 1.31
C MET A 11 -14.37 -0.45 1.28
N ALA A 12 -15.43 -1.08 1.79
CA ALA A 12 -16.77 -0.48 1.90
C ALA A 12 -16.95 0.35 3.17
N GLU A 13 -16.43 -0.13 4.31
CA GLU A 13 -16.60 0.46 5.64
C GLU A 13 -15.49 1.48 5.97
N ASN A 14 -14.32 1.42 5.33
CA ASN A 14 -13.16 2.24 5.66
C ASN A 14 -12.59 2.97 4.41
N GLU A 15 -12.91 4.26 4.30
CA GLU A 15 -12.40 5.12 3.23
C GLU A 15 -10.86 5.26 3.25
N GLU A 16 -10.24 5.21 4.42
CA GLU A 16 -8.78 5.28 4.55
C GLU A 16 -8.12 4.04 3.93
N PHE A 17 -8.68 2.85 4.18
CA PHE A 17 -8.21 1.61 3.54
C PHE A 17 -8.31 1.69 2.01
N ARG A 18 -9.42 2.24 1.50
CA ARG A 18 -9.62 2.45 0.06
C ARG A 18 -8.58 3.42 -0.52
N ARG A 19 -8.28 4.52 0.17
CA ARG A 19 -7.23 5.47 -0.22
C ARG A 19 -5.86 4.80 -0.22
N LEU A 20 -5.49 4.12 0.86
CA LEU A 20 -4.22 3.39 0.97
C LEU A 20 -4.02 2.36 -0.13
N ARG A 21 -5.09 1.63 -0.51
CA ARG A 21 -5.05 0.67 -1.63
C ARG A 21 -4.80 1.38 -2.97
N THR A 22 -5.42 2.54 -3.16
CA THR A 22 -5.24 3.37 -4.35
C THR A 22 -3.82 3.94 -4.41
N ASP A 23 -3.34 4.51 -3.31
CA ASP A 23 -1.98 5.03 -3.16
C ASP A 23 -0.94 3.92 -3.38
N HIS A 24 -1.14 2.74 -2.80
CA HIS A 24 -0.26 1.59 -3.00
C HIS A 24 -0.17 1.18 -4.47
N GLY A 25 -1.30 1.19 -5.19
CA GLY A 25 -1.31 0.94 -6.64
C GLY A 25 -0.57 2.03 -7.42
N ALA A 26 -0.79 3.30 -7.07
CA ALA A 26 -0.11 4.44 -7.69
C ALA A 26 1.41 4.35 -7.47
N TYR A 27 1.87 4.05 -6.25
CA TYR A 27 3.30 3.86 -5.96
C TYR A 27 3.90 2.70 -6.75
N ASP A 28 3.15 1.62 -6.98
CA ASP A 28 3.63 0.49 -7.78
C ASP A 28 3.79 0.87 -9.26
N GLN A 29 2.80 1.57 -9.83
CA GLN A 29 2.89 2.09 -11.19
C GLN A 29 4.05 3.07 -11.37
N GLU A 30 4.26 3.95 -10.39
CA GLU A 30 5.34 4.93 -10.42
C GLU A 30 6.72 4.27 -10.28
N LEU A 31 6.83 3.24 -9.43
CA LEU A 31 8.02 2.38 -9.35
C LEU A 31 8.28 1.62 -10.64
N GLU A 32 7.25 1.09 -11.31
CA GLU A 32 7.39 0.41 -12.59
C GLU A 32 7.81 1.38 -13.70
N ALA A 33 7.24 2.58 -13.75
CA ALA A 33 7.62 3.62 -14.71
C ALA A 33 9.10 3.99 -14.55
N LEU A 34 9.55 4.18 -13.31
CA LEU A 34 10.96 4.43 -13.00
C LEU A 34 11.83 3.24 -13.43
N LYS A 35 11.45 2.00 -13.08
CA LYS A 35 12.21 0.79 -13.50
C LYS A 35 12.35 0.67 -15.01
N ARG A 36 11.30 1.03 -15.76
CA ARG A 36 11.33 1.01 -17.24
C ARG A 36 12.22 2.10 -17.83
N ALA A 37 12.34 3.23 -17.15
CA ALA A 37 13.17 4.37 -17.58
C ALA A 37 14.68 4.16 -17.36
N SER A 38 15.13 2.94 -17.05
CA SER A 38 16.54 2.63 -16.81
C SER A 38 17.43 3.02 -18.02
N PRO A 39 18.59 3.68 -17.81
CA PRO A 39 19.29 3.88 -16.53
C PRO A 39 18.71 5.00 -15.67
N LEU A 40 18.39 4.64 -14.42
CA LEU A 40 17.89 5.57 -13.40
C LEU A 40 18.97 6.59 -13.02
N SER A 41 18.67 7.88 -13.15
CA SER A 41 19.52 8.94 -12.59
C SER A 41 19.46 8.97 -11.06
N ALA A 42 20.41 9.66 -10.40
CA ALA A 42 20.47 9.76 -8.94
C ALA A 42 19.14 10.26 -8.31
N ASP A 43 18.48 11.24 -8.93
CA ASP A 43 17.15 11.72 -8.53
C ASP A 43 16.10 10.60 -8.59
N GLN A 44 16.12 9.80 -9.65
CA GLN A 44 15.20 8.68 -9.83
C GLN A 44 15.46 7.55 -8.84
N GLN A 45 16.72 7.26 -8.49
CA GLN A 45 17.04 6.29 -7.43
C GLN A 45 16.56 6.76 -6.06
N TRP A 46 16.69 8.06 -5.77
CA TRP A 46 16.15 8.66 -4.55
C TRP A 46 14.62 8.55 -4.51
N ARG A 47 13.93 8.95 -5.58
CA ARG A 47 12.47 8.79 -5.72
C ARG A 47 12.03 7.34 -5.56
N MET A 48 12.75 6.40 -6.18
CA MET A 48 12.43 4.98 -6.08
C MET A 48 12.57 4.45 -4.65
N SER A 49 13.55 4.95 -3.90
CA SER A 49 13.74 4.61 -2.48
C SER A 49 12.65 5.22 -1.60
N GLU A 50 12.22 6.45 -1.90
CA GLU A 50 11.12 7.12 -1.20
C GLU A 50 9.78 6.44 -1.49
N LEU A 51 9.48 6.12 -2.75
CA LEU A 51 8.30 5.36 -3.16
C LEU A 51 8.25 4.00 -2.47
N LYS A 52 9.39 3.31 -2.33
CA LYS A 52 9.48 2.05 -1.58
C LYS A 52 9.08 2.23 -0.11
N LYS A 53 9.51 3.32 0.53
CA LYS A 53 9.12 3.64 1.91
C LYS A 53 7.66 3.98 2.02
N LEU A 54 7.13 4.82 1.14
CA LEU A 54 5.70 5.17 1.10
C LEU A 54 4.83 3.94 0.89
N LYS A 55 5.23 3.05 -0.03
CA LYS A 55 4.58 1.76 -0.25
C LYS A 55 4.61 0.88 1.00
N LEU A 56 5.75 0.83 1.70
CA LEU A 56 5.87 0.08 2.96
C LEU A 56 4.96 0.67 4.06
N MET A 57 4.92 2.00 4.21
CA MET A 57 4.03 2.67 5.16
C MET A 57 2.55 2.46 4.82
N ALA A 58 2.19 2.51 3.52
CA ALA A 58 0.84 2.24 3.07
C ALA A 58 0.43 0.80 3.38
N LYS A 59 1.35 -0.16 3.17
CA LYS A 59 1.15 -1.56 3.56
C LYS A 59 0.99 -1.71 5.08
N ASP A 60 1.86 -1.10 5.86
CA ASP A 60 1.81 -1.16 7.33
C ASP A 60 0.49 -0.60 7.88
N ARG A 61 0.03 0.53 7.33
CA ARG A 61 -1.31 1.07 7.65
C ARG A 61 -2.44 0.13 7.23
N MET A 62 -2.38 -0.46 6.03
CA MET A 62 -3.37 -1.45 5.60
C MET A 62 -3.42 -2.66 6.55
N GLU A 63 -2.25 -3.18 6.97
CA GLU A 63 -2.18 -4.27 7.95
C GLU A 63 -2.69 -3.85 9.33
N ALA A 64 -2.41 -2.62 9.78
CA ALA A 64 -2.96 -2.09 11.02
C ALA A 64 -4.49 -2.05 10.99
N ILE A 65 -5.08 -1.58 9.89
CA ILE A 65 -6.54 -1.55 9.69
C ILE A 65 -7.11 -2.97 9.64
N LEU A 66 -6.46 -3.89 8.92
CA LEU A 66 -6.85 -5.30 8.86
C LEU A 66 -6.83 -5.96 10.24
N LYS A 67 -5.82 -5.62 11.05
CA LYS A 67 -5.66 -6.14 12.41
C LYS A 67 -6.74 -5.61 13.35
N HIS A 68 -7.11 -4.33 13.24
CA HIS A 68 -8.22 -3.74 14.02
C HIS A 68 -9.59 -4.22 13.55
N GLY A 69 -9.78 -4.44 12.25
CA GLY A 69 -11.02 -4.94 11.67
C GLY A 69 -11.29 -6.43 11.95
N ARG A 70 -10.33 -7.16 12.53
CA ARG A 70 -10.52 -8.54 12.96
C ARG A 70 -11.06 -8.53 14.41
N PRO A 71 -12.33 -8.90 14.67
CA PRO A 71 -12.97 -8.78 15.99
C PRO A 71 -12.50 -9.84 17.01
N GLY A 72 -11.21 -10.18 17.05
CA GLY A 72 -10.70 -11.28 17.88
C GLY A 72 -9.25 -11.17 18.32
N VAL A 73 -8.63 -9.99 18.28
CA VAL A 73 -7.27 -9.82 18.82
C VAL A 73 -7.12 -8.52 19.63
N THR A 74 -8.06 -8.28 20.54
CA THR A 74 -7.75 -7.52 21.75
C THR A 74 -7.09 -8.49 22.72
N ALA A 75 -5.78 -8.30 22.93
CA ALA A 75 -5.01 -9.00 23.96
C ALA A 75 -5.52 -8.67 25.37
#